data_AF-A0A1M4YMV3-F1
#
_entry.id   AF-A0A1M4YMV3-F1
#
_cell.length_a   1.000
_cell.length_b   1.000
_cell.length_c   1.000
_cell.angle_alpha   90.00
_cell.angle_beta   90.00
_cell.angle_gamma   90.00
#
_symmetry.space_group_name_H-M   'P 1'
#
loop_
_entity.id
_entity.type
_entity.pdbx_description
1 polymer ?
#
loop_
_entity_poly.entity_id
_entity_poly.type
_entity_poly.pdbx_seq_one_letter_code
_entity_poly.pdbx_strand_id
1 'polypeptide(L)'
;MRGYVRKRDKDVWQLVVDLPKDPISGKRRQRYVTVHGTKRKADFELQKLLSEAQQSRARDSSVLVESAIREWITLVSQNLSPTTVRGYMGWIDLKIVPALGMLPLADVTPAQLDRLYRDLTAQGSAPASVRQVPAIIRRFFNQAMKWG
;
A
#
# COMPACT_ATOMS: atom_id res chain seq x y z
N MET A 1 4.75 -6.87 16.37
CA MET A 1 5.86 -5.90 16.17
C MET A 1 6.88 -6.10 17.28
N ARG A 2 8.13 -5.69 17.09
CA ARG A 2 9.11 -5.64 18.17
C ARG A 2 9.22 -4.19 18.65
N GLY A 3 9.31 -4.03 19.96
CA GLY A 3 9.56 -2.74 20.59
C GLY A 3 10.41 -2.96 21.83
N TYR A 4 11.19 -1.96 22.20
CA TYR A 4 12.01 -2.01 23.39
C TYR A 4 12.02 -0.66 24.09
N VAL A 5 12.23 -0.70 25.40
CA VAL A 5 12.39 0.49 26.24
C VAL A 5 13.88 0.73 26.44
N ARG A 6 14.31 1.98 26.26
CA ARG A 6 15.67 2.45 26.56
C ARG A 6 15.60 3.52 27.65
N LYS A 7 16.43 3.41 28.69
CA LYS A 7 16.57 4.47 29.70
C LYS A 7 17.37 5.65 29.11
N ARG A 8 16.87 6.87 29.27
CA ARG A 8 17.54 8.11 28.83
C ARG A 8 18.11 8.89 30.00
N ASP A 9 17.36 8.99 31.10
CA ASP A 9 17.75 9.73 32.30
C ASP A 9 17.03 9.17 33.56
N LYS A 10 17.25 9.77 34.73
CA LYS A 10 16.48 9.48 35.95
C LYS A 10 15.00 9.76 35.68
N ASP A 11 14.19 8.71 35.79
CA ASP A 11 12.74 8.73 35.50
C ASP A 11 12.37 9.17 34.07
N VAL A 12 13.28 9.04 33.09
CA VAL A 12 13.01 9.29 31.67
C VAL A 12 13.34 8.07 30.83
N TRP A 13 12.33 7.56 30.13
CA TRP A 13 12.41 6.37 29.30
C TRP A 13 12.01 6.69 27.86
N GLN A 14 12.69 6.08 26.89
CA GLN A 14 12.38 6.15 25.48
C GLN A 14 11.84 4.81 25.01
N LEU A 15 10.64 4.83 24.45
CA LEU A 15 9.97 3.71 23.82
C LEU A 15 10.32 3.76 22.33
N VAL A 16 10.82 2.64 21.81
CA VAL A 16 11.08 2.46 20.38
C VAL A 16 10.18 1.34 19.89
N VAL A 17 9.32 1.65 18.93
CA VAL A 17 8.42 0.68 18.28
C VAL A 17 8.80 0.58 16.81
N ASP A 18 9.10 -0.63 16.35
CA ASP A 18 9.26 -0.88 14.91
C ASP A 18 7.88 -0.81 14.23
N LEU A 19 7.74 0.13 13.31
CA LEU A 19 6.57 0.24 12.44
C LEU A 19 6.69 -0.75 11.28
N PRO A 20 5.59 -1.03 10.55
CA PRO A 20 5.68 -1.71 9.27
C PRO A 20 6.73 -1.05 8.39
N LYS A 21 7.50 -1.87 7.65
CA LYS A 21 8.41 -1.33 6.63
C LYS A 21 7.62 -0.46 5.69
N ASP A 22 8.29 0.57 5.19
CA ASP A 22 7.74 1.32 4.06
C ASP A 22 7.41 0.32 2.93
N PRO A 23 6.14 0.19 2.52
CA PRO A 23 5.71 -0.81 1.54
C PRO A 23 6.27 -0.52 0.14
N ILE A 24 6.87 0.65 -0.07
CA ILE A 24 7.39 1.09 -1.37
C ILE A 24 8.92 1.13 -1.33
N SER A 25 9.51 1.79 -0.33
CA SER A 25 10.97 1.90 -0.24
C SER A 25 11.64 0.72 0.46
N GLY A 26 10.87 -0.15 1.12
CA GLY A 26 11.38 -1.26 1.93
C GLY A 26 12.16 -0.83 3.18
N LYS A 27 12.29 0.49 3.42
CA LYS A 27 13.08 1.04 4.52
C LYS A 27 12.40 0.80 5.86
N ARG A 28 13.22 0.59 6.89
CA ARG A 28 12.78 0.44 8.27
C ARG A 28 12.19 1.77 8.76
N ARG A 29 11.00 1.72 9.34
CA ARG A 29 10.36 2.85 10.03
C ARG A 29 10.28 2.55 11.52
N GLN A 30 10.62 3.52 12.34
CA GLN A 30 10.55 3.41 13.79
C GLN A 30 9.81 4.61 14.38
N ARG A 31 9.01 4.36 15.42
CA ARG A 31 8.39 5.41 16.22
C ARG A 31 9.09 5.52 17.55
N TYR A 32 9.45 6.74 17.93
CA TYR A 32 10.07 7.07 19.20
C TYR A 32 9.08 7.83 20.08
N VAL A 33 8.88 7.39 21.31
CA VAL A 33 8.04 8.09 22.31
C VAL A 33 8.81 8.21 23.61
N THR A 34 8.82 9.40 24.21
CA THR A 34 9.48 9.63 25.50
C THR A 34 8.44 9.60 26.61
N VAL A 35 8.69 8.84 27.67
CA VAL A 35 7.82 8.71 28.84
C VAL A 35 8.58 9.10 30.10
N HIS A 36 7.95 9.95 30.91
CA HIS A 36 8.43 10.33 32.22
C HIS A 36 7.77 9.46 33.31
N GLY A 37 8.58 8.87 34.18
CA GLY A 37 8.18 8.08 35.34
C GLY A 37 8.97 6.79 35.51
N THR A 38 8.32 5.80 36.14
CA THR A 38 8.95 4.53 36.49
C THR A 38 9.07 3.58 35.29
N LYS A 39 9.99 2.61 35.39
CA LYS A 39 10.14 1.54 34.39
C LYS A 39 8.81 0.83 34.09
N ARG A 40 8.01 0.57 35.13
CA ARG A 40 6.70 -0.08 35.02
C ARG A 40 5.70 0.73 34.19
N LYS A 41 5.73 2.06 34.30
CA LYS A 41 4.92 2.97 33.47
C LYS A 41 5.37 2.93 32.02
N ALA A 42 6.69 2.91 31.78
CA ALA A 42 7.24 2.79 30.43
C ALA A 42 6.86 1.45 29.77
N ASP A 43 6.92 0.34 30.50
CA ASP A 43 6.52 -0.98 29.98
C ASP A 43 5.01 -1.04 29.66
N PHE A 44 4.16 -0.43 30.48
CA PHE A 44 2.73 -0.33 30.21
C PHE A 44 2.41 0.50 28.97
N GLU A 45 3.02 1.68 28.84
CA GLU A 45 2.90 2.54 27.66
C GLU A 45 3.47 1.86 26.40
N LEU A 46 4.53 1.04 26.53
CA LEU A 46 5.03 0.23 25.42
C LEU A 46 3.98 -0.76 24.93
N GLN A 47 3.33 -1.51 25.83
CA GLN A 47 2.29 -2.47 25.48
C GLN A 47 1.10 -1.78 24.81
N LYS A 48 0.69 -0.62 25.33
CA LYS A 48 -0.35 0.21 24.72
C LYS A 48 0.04 0.64 23.30
N LEU A 49 1.24 1.20 23.12
CA LEU A 49 1.74 1.58 21.79
C LEU A 49 1.87 0.40 20.84
N LEU A 50 2.26 -0.78 21.31
CA LEU A 50 2.32 -2.00 20.49
C LEU A 50 0.92 -2.45 20.06
N SER A 51 -0.07 -2.36 20.94
CA SER A 51 -1.47 -2.68 20.62
C SER A 51 -2.07 -1.68 19.64
N GLU A 52 -1.82 -0.38 19.83
CA GLU A 52 -2.23 0.68 18.90
C GLU A 52 -1.55 0.52 17.54
N ALA A 53 -0.26 0.19 17.51
CA ALA A 53 0.47 -0.06 16.26
C ALA A 53 0.00 -1.34 15.55
N GLN A 54 -0.41 -2.37 16.31
CA GLN A 54 -0.98 -3.59 15.74
C GLN A 54 -2.38 -3.35 15.16
N GLN A 55 -3.20 -2.54 15.82
CA GLN A 55 -4.50 -2.11 15.30
C GLN A 55 -4.34 -1.15 14.11
N SER A 56 -3.34 -0.26 14.15
CA SER A 56 -3.04 0.64 13.03
C SER A 56 -2.48 -0.13 11.84
N ARG A 57 -1.71 -1.22 12.02
CA ARG A 57 -1.28 -2.10 10.91
C ARG A 57 -2.46 -2.76 10.18
N ALA A 58 -3.53 -3.11 10.89
CA ALA A 58 -4.75 -3.60 10.25
C ALA A 58 -5.49 -2.51 9.45
N ARG A 59 -5.17 -1.23 9.66
CA ARG A 59 -5.63 -0.08 8.86
C ARG A 59 -4.61 0.38 7.80
N ASP A 60 -3.31 0.31 8.08
CA ASP A 60 -2.19 0.70 7.21
C ASP A 60 -1.88 -0.36 6.12
N SER A 61 -2.55 -1.52 6.15
CA SER A 61 -2.65 -2.44 5.01
C SER A 61 -3.44 -1.85 3.81
N SER A 62 -3.98 -0.64 3.95
CA SER A 62 -4.83 0.04 2.96
C SER A 62 -4.04 0.89 1.93
N VAL A 63 -2.94 0.38 1.35
CA VAL A 63 -2.47 1.00 0.10
C VAL A 63 -3.56 0.76 -0.93
N LEU A 64 -4.26 1.80 -1.35
CA LEU A 64 -5.34 1.68 -2.32
C LEU A 64 -4.77 1.38 -3.71
N VAL A 65 -5.48 0.58 -4.51
CA VAL A 65 -5.09 0.29 -5.89
C VAL A 65 -4.85 1.57 -6.69
N GLU A 66 -5.67 2.60 -6.48
CA GLU A 66 -5.49 3.88 -7.15
C GLU A 66 -4.13 4.52 -6.84
N SER A 67 -3.77 4.58 -5.56
CA SER A 67 -2.48 5.16 -5.15
C SER A 67 -1.30 4.38 -5.74
N ALA A 68 -1.35 3.06 -5.65
CA ALA A 68 -0.29 2.18 -6.14
C ALA A 68 -0.15 2.22 -7.67
N ILE A 69 -1.25 2.24 -8.42
CA ILE A 69 -1.19 2.24 -9.89
C ILE A 69 -0.70 3.57 -10.46
N ARG A 70 -0.98 4.70 -9.77
CA ARG A 70 -0.47 6.04 -10.13
C ARG A 70 1.04 6.16 -9.90
N GLU A 71 1.55 5.55 -8.85
CA GLU A 71 3.00 5.47 -8.62
C GLU A 71 3.67 4.53 -9.63
N TRP A 72 3.05 3.38 -9.90
CA TRP A 72 3.53 2.42 -10.89
C TRP A 72 3.68 3.07 -12.27
N ILE A 73 2.66 3.81 -12.74
CA ILE A 73 2.73 4.46 -14.06
C ILE A 73 3.86 5.49 -14.11
N THR A 74 4.09 6.22 -13.02
CA THR A 74 5.20 7.19 -12.90
C THR A 74 6.55 6.49 -13.07
N LEU A 75 6.76 5.34 -12.42
CA LEU A 75 8.00 4.57 -12.53
C LEU A 75 8.22 3.99 -13.93
N VAL A 76 7.20 3.37 -14.53
CA VAL A 76 7.36 2.77 -15.87
C VAL A 76 7.38 3.81 -16.98
N SER A 77 6.84 5.02 -16.76
CA SER A 77 6.81 6.10 -17.76
C SER A 77 8.20 6.49 -18.27
N GLN A 78 9.24 6.32 -17.45
CA GLN A 78 10.62 6.62 -17.83
C GLN A 78 11.14 5.74 -18.98
N ASN A 79 10.56 4.54 -19.14
CA ASN A 79 10.98 3.54 -20.12
C ASN A 79 9.94 3.34 -21.24
N LEU A 80 8.86 4.12 -21.25
CA LEU A 80 7.77 4.01 -22.21
C LEU A 80 7.68 5.27 -23.06
N SER A 81 7.25 5.12 -24.31
CA SER A 81 6.98 6.28 -25.15
C SER A 81 5.82 7.11 -24.57
N PRO A 82 5.81 8.45 -24.76
CA PRO A 82 4.75 9.31 -24.24
C PRO A 82 3.34 8.89 -24.71
N THR A 83 3.22 8.37 -25.93
CA THR A 83 1.95 7.87 -26.47
C THR A 83 1.45 6.63 -25.72
N THR A 84 2.35 5.73 -25.35
CA THR A 84 2.00 4.54 -24.55
C THR A 84 1.57 4.93 -23.14
N VAL A 85 2.29 5.87 -22.50
CA VAL A 85 1.93 6.38 -21.17
C VAL A 85 0.53 7.02 -21.18
N ARG A 86 0.25 7.88 -22.17
CA ARG A 86 -1.09 8.47 -22.35
C ARG A 86 -2.17 7.40 -22.52
N GLY A 87 -1.91 6.37 -23.33
CA GLY A 87 -2.82 5.25 -23.49
C GLY A 87 -3.08 4.51 -22.18
N TYR A 88 -2.03 4.22 -21.41
CA TYR A 88 -2.14 3.55 -20.12
C TYR A 88 -2.96 4.38 -19.13
N MET A 89 -2.67 5.68 -18.99
CA MET A 89 -3.43 6.57 -18.11
C MET A 89 -4.91 6.60 -18.48
N GLY A 90 -5.24 6.69 -19.77
CA GLY A 90 -6.63 6.65 -20.23
C GLY A 90 -7.37 5.38 -19.78
N TRP A 91 -6.74 4.20 -19.90
CA TRP A 91 -7.34 2.95 -19.42
C TRP A 91 -7.41 2.87 -17.90
N ILE A 92 -6.39 3.37 -17.20
CA ILE A 92 -6.36 3.40 -15.74
C ILE A 92 -7.52 4.24 -15.20
N ASP A 93 -7.66 5.47 -15.66
CA ASP A 93 -8.64 6.42 -15.14
C ASP A 93 -10.07 6.05 -15.55
N LEU A 94 -10.28 5.52 -16.77
CA LEU A 94 -11.63 5.22 -17.26
C LEU A 94 -12.16 3.85 -16.84
N LYS A 95 -11.28 2.87 -16.60
CA LYS A 95 -11.70 1.46 -16.41
C LYS A 95 -11.19 0.84 -15.11
N ILE A 96 -9.93 1.06 -14.76
CA ILE A 96 -9.31 0.36 -13.62
C ILE A 96 -9.65 1.04 -12.29
N VAL A 97 -9.42 2.35 -12.17
CA VAL A 97 -9.68 3.12 -10.95
C VAL A 97 -11.16 3.09 -10.55
N PRO A 98 -12.14 3.26 -11.47
CA PRO A 98 -13.56 3.18 -11.08
C PRO A 98 -13.98 1.82 -10.52
N ALA A 99 -13.33 0.73 -10.95
CA ALA A 99 -13.69 -0.62 -10.54
C ALA A 99 -12.93 -1.12 -9.31
N LEU A 100 -11.64 -0.77 -9.20
CA LEU A 100 -10.73 -1.34 -8.21
C LEU A 100 -10.05 -0.28 -7.33
N GLY A 101 -10.10 0.99 -7.70
CA GLY A 101 -9.27 2.06 -7.12
C GLY A 101 -9.43 2.22 -5.62
N MET A 102 -10.66 2.04 -5.11
CA MET A 102 -11.00 2.14 -3.67
C MET A 102 -10.72 0.86 -2.88
N LEU A 103 -10.29 -0.22 -3.54
CA LEU A 103 -9.91 -1.43 -2.85
C LEU A 103 -8.49 -1.30 -2.29
N PRO A 104 -8.23 -1.82 -1.08
CA PRO A 104 -6.88 -2.11 -0.65
C PRO A 104 -6.20 -3.06 -1.65
N LEU A 105 -4.96 -2.77 -2.01
CA LEU A 105 -4.17 -3.56 -2.95
C LEU A 105 -4.04 -5.02 -2.51
N ALA A 106 -3.93 -5.24 -1.19
CA ALA A 106 -3.87 -6.56 -0.57
C ALA A 106 -5.19 -7.34 -0.65
N ASP A 107 -6.32 -6.66 -0.83
CA ASP A 107 -7.66 -7.25 -0.81
C ASP A 107 -8.20 -7.50 -2.23
N VAL A 108 -7.41 -7.21 -3.27
CA VAL A 108 -7.84 -7.46 -4.65
C VAL A 108 -7.84 -8.96 -4.91
N THR A 109 -9.03 -9.48 -5.20
CA THR A 109 -9.26 -10.90 -5.47
C THR A 109 -9.36 -11.20 -6.97
N PRO A 110 -9.05 -12.43 -7.41
CA PRO A 110 -9.28 -12.85 -8.79
C PRO A 110 -10.73 -12.65 -9.25
N ALA A 111 -11.72 -12.87 -8.37
CA ALA A 111 -13.13 -12.70 -8.69
C ALA A 111 -13.50 -11.24 -9.04
N GLN A 112 -12.85 -10.25 -8.42
CA GLN A 112 -13.02 -8.84 -8.75
C GLN A 112 -12.40 -8.49 -10.10
N LEU A 113 -11.24 -9.07 -10.44
CA LEU A 113 -10.62 -8.92 -11.76
C LEU A 113 -11.49 -9.53 -12.85
N ASP A 114 -12.01 -10.75 -12.62
CA ASP A 114 -12.91 -11.41 -13.57
C ASP A 114 -14.21 -10.63 -13.79
N ARG A 115 -14.75 -10.01 -12.73
CA ARG A 115 -15.90 -9.11 -12.86
C ARG A 115 -15.57 -7.92 -13.75
N LEU A 116 -14.45 -7.24 -13.51
CA LEU A 116 -14.01 -6.13 -14.36
C LEU A 116 -13.87 -6.56 -15.84
N TYR A 117 -13.28 -7.72 -16.11
CA TYR A 117 -13.13 -8.21 -17.49
C TYR A 117 -14.45 -8.56 -18.15
N ARG A 118 -15.38 -9.17 -17.42
CA ARG A 118 -16.75 -9.42 -17.93
C ARG A 118 -17.48 -8.11 -18.21
N ASP A 119 -17.39 -7.13 -17.32
CA ASP A 119 -18.06 -5.84 -17.47
C ASP A 119 -17.51 -5.08 -18.69
N LEU A 120 -16.20 -5.15 -18.95
CA LEU A 120 -15.61 -4.57 -20.17
C LEU A 120 -16.23 -5.14 -21.44
N THR A 121 -16.39 -6.47 -21.51
CA THR A 121 -16.98 -7.15 -22.67
C THR A 121 -18.49 -6.88 -22.77
N ALA A 122 -19.21 -6.93 -21.65
CA ALA A 122 -20.66 -6.72 -21.60
C ALA A 122 -21.07 -5.29 -21.99
N GLN A 123 -20.25 -4.30 -21.64
CA GLN A 123 -20.46 -2.90 -22.02
C GLN A 123 -20.13 -2.61 -23.50
N GLY A 124 -19.76 -3.62 -24.29
CA GLY A 124 -19.35 -3.42 -25.69
C GLY A 124 -18.09 -2.56 -25.82
N SER A 125 -17.21 -2.58 -24.82
CA SER A 125 -15.97 -1.79 -24.88
C SER A 125 -15.16 -2.17 -26.10
N ALA A 126 -14.46 -1.18 -26.68
CA ALA A 126 -13.67 -1.40 -27.89
C ALA A 126 -12.68 -2.57 -27.70
N PRO A 127 -12.40 -3.37 -28.75
CA PRO A 127 -11.47 -4.52 -28.68
C PRO A 127 -10.07 -4.17 -28.18
N ALA A 128 -9.67 -2.90 -28.29
CA ALA A 128 -8.45 -2.38 -27.68
C ALA A 128 -8.53 -2.43 -26.14
N SER A 129 -9.62 -1.94 -25.53
CA SER A 129 -9.84 -1.93 -24.07
C SER A 129 -9.79 -3.34 -23.48
N VAL A 130 -10.49 -4.28 -24.14
CA VAL A 130 -10.57 -5.69 -23.70
C VAL A 130 -9.20 -6.37 -23.68
N ARG A 131 -8.26 -5.91 -24.53
CA ARG A 131 -6.88 -6.42 -24.56
C ARG A 131 -5.92 -5.64 -23.65
N GLN A 132 -6.04 -4.32 -23.62
CA GLN A 132 -5.10 -3.44 -22.92
C GLN A 132 -5.30 -3.45 -21.41
N VAL A 133 -6.55 -3.46 -20.92
CA VAL A 133 -6.83 -3.43 -19.48
C VAL A 133 -6.25 -4.66 -18.76
N PRO A 134 -6.47 -5.92 -19.21
CA PRO A 134 -5.82 -7.08 -18.60
C PRO A 134 -4.29 -7.04 -18.67
N ALA A 135 -3.71 -6.52 -19.76
CA ALA A 135 -2.26 -6.41 -19.91
C ALA A 135 -1.65 -5.41 -18.92
N ILE A 136 -2.30 -4.25 -18.72
CA ILE A 136 -1.91 -3.25 -17.74
C ILE A 136 -2.02 -3.82 -16.33
N ILE A 137 -3.16 -4.43 -15.98
CA ILE A 137 -3.40 -5.04 -14.68
C ILE A 137 -2.33 -6.09 -14.38
N ARG A 138 -2.05 -7.00 -15.31
CA ARG A 138 -1.01 -8.04 -15.12
C ARG A 138 0.36 -7.43 -14.86
N ARG A 139 0.76 -6.39 -15.62
CA ARG A 139 2.05 -5.71 -15.41
C ARG A 139 2.11 -4.99 -14.08
N PHE A 140 1.03 -4.30 -13.71
CA PHE A 140 0.90 -3.60 -12.43
C PHE A 140 1.00 -4.57 -11.25
N PHE A 141 0.16 -5.61 -11.18
CA PHE A 141 0.18 -6.57 -10.07
C PHE A 141 1.49 -7.36 -9.99
N ASN A 142 2.12 -7.69 -11.13
CA ASN A 142 3.46 -8.28 -11.13
C ASN A 142 4.52 -7.36 -10.52
N GLN A 143 4.38 -6.05 -10.68
CA GLN A 143 5.27 -5.07 -10.06
C GLN A 143 4.91 -4.85 -8.58
N ALA A 144 3.61 -4.82 -8.25
CA ALA A 144 3.11 -4.72 -6.88
C ALA A 144 3.61 -5.88 -6.00
N MET A 145 3.59 -7.12 -6.52
CA MET A 145 4.16 -8.29 -5.82
C MET A 145 5.66 -8.16 -5.52
N LYS A 146 6.40 -7.32 -6.26
CA LYS A 146 7.82 -7.04 -5.96
C LYS A 146 7.97 -5.97 -4.89
N TRP A 147 6.95 -5.14 -4.67
CA TRP A 147 6.95 -4.12 -3.62
C TRP A 147 6.65 -4.72 -2.24
N GLY A 148 5.86 -5.80 -2.17
CA GLY A 148 5.66 -6.56 -0.93
C GLY A 148 4.51 -7.56 -1.01
#